data_AF-Q66KU2-F1
#
_entry.id   AF-Q66KU2-F1
#
_cell.length_a   1.000
_cell.length_b   1.000
_cell.length_c   1.000
_cell.angle_alpha   90.00
_cell.angle_beta   90.00
_cell.angle_gamma   90.00
#
_symmetry.space_group_name_H-M   'P 1'
#
loop_
_entity.id
_entity.type
_entity.pdbx_description
1 polymer ?
#
loop_
_entity_poly.entity_id
_entity_poly.type
_entity_poly.pdbx_seq_one_letter_code
_entity_poly.pdbx_strand_id
1 'polypeptide(L)' 'MDQVMQFVEPSRQFVKDSIRLVKRCTKPDRKEFQKIAMATAIGFAIMGFIGFFVKLIHIPINNIIVGS' A
#
# COMPACT_ATOMS: atom_id res chain seq x y z
N MET A 1 -22.43 31.00 10.21
CA MET A 1 -23.01 29.68 9.86
C MET A 1 -22.98 29.45 8.35
N ASP A 2 -23.14 30.50 7.55
CA ASP A 2 -23.22 30.42 6.08
C ASP A 2 -21.91 29.98 5.41
N GLN A 3 -20.75 30.44 5.89
CA GLN A 3 -19.44 29.98 5.38
C GLN A 3 -19.26 28.47 5.54
N VAL A 4 -19.71 27.89 6.66
CA VAL A 4 -19.63 26.44 6.89
C VAL A 4 -20.53 25.69 5.91
N MET A 5 -21.76 26.15 5.68
CA MET A 5 -22.66 25.54 4.70
C MET A 5 -22.09 25.59 3.27
N GLN A 6 -21.37 26.66 2.90
CA GLN A 6 -20.72 26.74 1.58
C GLN A 6 -19.61 25.69 1.35
N PHE A 7 -18.97 25.18 2.40
CA PHE A 7 -18.02 24.06 2.28
C PHE A 7 -18.71 22.69 2.43
N VAL A 8 -19.79 22.61 3.21
CA VAL A 8 -20.51 21.36 3.48
C VAL A 8 -21.30 20.86 2.26
N GLU A 9 -21.96 21.74 1.52
CA GLU A 9 -22.72 21.33 0.33
C GLU A 9 -21.84 20.72 -0.78
N PRO A 10 -20.73 21.34 -1.23
CA PRO A 10 -19.85 20.73 -2.22
C PRO A 10 -19.19 19.44 -1.72
N SER A 11 -18.85 19.34 -0.42
CA SER A 11 -18.30 18.10 0.14
C SER A 11 -19.32 16.96 0.17
N ARG A 12 -20.59 17.24 0.49
CA ARG A 12 -21.68 16.25 0.39
C ARG A 12 -21.87 15.75 -1.04
N GLN A 13 -21.85 16.65 -2.02
CA GLN A 13 -21.96 16.28 -3.42
C GLN A 13 -20.75 15.43 -3.87
N PHE A 14 -19.53 15.82 -3.48
CA PHE A 14 -18.31 15.06 -3.75
C PHE A 14 -18.35 13.64 -3.16
N VAL A 15 -18.82 13.47 -1.92
CA VAL A 15 -18.98 12.14 -1.30
C VAL A 15 -20.00 11.30 -2.07
N LYS A 16 -21.13 11.89 -2.47
CA LYS A 16 -22.17 11.20 -3.25
C LYS A 16 -21.64 10.74 -4.62
N ASP A 17 -20.89 11.59 -5.30
CA ASP A 17 -20.29 11.27 -6.60
C ASP A 17 -19.17 10.23 -6.46
N SER A 18 -18.37 10.29 -5.39
CA SER A 18 -17.35 9.28 -5.06
C SER A 18 -17.96 7.90 -4.82
N ILE A 19 -19.07 7.82 -4.06
CA ILE A 19 -19.78 6.54 -3.84
C ILE A 19 -20.34 6.00 -5.15
N ARG A 20 -20.88 6.86 -6.01
CA ARG A 20 -21.39 6.46 -7.34
C ARG A 20 -20.26 5.87 -8.20
N LEU A 21 -19.07 6.47 -8.18
CA LEU A 21 -17.89 5.97 -8.89
C LEU A 21 -17.52 4.56 -8.39
N VAL A 22 -17.34 4.37 -7.08
CA VAL A 22 -16.95 3.06 -6.52
C VAL A 22 -17.97 1.97 -6.84
N LYS A 23 -19.27 2.30 -6.87
CA LYS A 23 -20.33 1.37 -7.28
C LYS A 23 -20.31 1.01 -8.77
N ARG A 24 -19.78 1.90 -9.63
CA ARG A 24 -19.67 1.68 -11.08
C ARG A 24 -18.44 0.85 -11.45
N CYS A 25 -17.38 0.90 -10.64
CA CYS A 25 -16.17 0.11 -10.85
C CYS A 25 -16.45 -1.40 -10.76
N THR A 26 -15.80 -2.18 -11.63
CA THR A 26 -15.79 -3.64 -11.55
C THR A 26 -14.95 -4.08 -10.36
N LYS A 27 -15.57 -4.78 -9.41
CA LYS A 27 -14.86 -5.35 -8.26
C LYS A 27 -14.10 -6.60 -8.72
N PRO A 28 -12.87 -6.81 -8.22
CA PRO A 28 -12.08 -7.96 -8.64
C PRO A 28 -12.77 -9.26 -8.21
N ASP A 29 -12.81 -10.22 -9.13
CA ASP A 29 -13.27 -11.57 -8.80
C ASP A 29 -12.24 -12.31 -7.96
N ARG A 30 -12.66 -13.39 -7.27
CA ARG A 30 -11.77 -14.20 -6.42
C ARG A 30 -10.51 -14.68 -7.14
N LYS A 31 -10.64 -15.06 -8.42
CA LYS A 31 -9.53 -15.52 -9.26
C LYS A 31 -8.54 -14.38 -9.56
N GLU A 32 -9.03 -13.19 -9.87
CA GLU A 32 -8.20 -12.01 -10.13
C GLU A 32 -7.47 -11.56 -8.87
N PHE A 33 -8.21 -11.48 -7.74
CA PHE A 33 -7.64 -11.14 -6.45
C PHE A 33 -6.53 -12.11 -6.05
N GLN A 34 -6.75 -13.41 -6.19
CA GLN A 34 -5.75 -14.43 -5.88
C GLN A 34 -4.49 -14.30 -6.76
N LYS A 35 -4.65 -14.03 -8.06
CA LYS A 35 -3.52 -13.83 -8.98
C LYS A 35 -2.68 -12.62 -8.57
N ILE A 36 -3.32 -11.48 -8.29
CA ILE A 36 -2.64 -10.26 -7.86
C ILE A 36 -1.98 -10.47 -6.50
N ALA A 37 -2.69 -11.07 -5.53
CA ALA A 37 -2.16 -11.34 -4.20
C ALA A 37 -0.92 -12.26 -4.25
N MET A 38 -0.94 -13.31 -5.08
CA MET A 38 0.21 -14.20 -5.28
C MET A 38 1.40 -13.46 -5.89
N ALA A 39 1.18 -12.65 -6.94
CA ALA A 39 2.25 -11.86 -7.55
C ALA A 39 2.89 -10.88 -6.55
N THR A 40 2.06 -10.17 -5.78
CA THR A 40 2.53 -9.26 -4.73
C THR A 40 3.28 -10.00 -3.62
N ALA A 41 2.80 -11.16 -3.19
CA ALA A 41 3.46 -11.98 -2.16
C ALA A 41 4.85 -12.46 -2.60
N ILE A 42 4.99 -12.89 -3.86
CA ILE A 42 6.29 -13.29 -4.44
C ILE A 42 7.24 -12.08 -4.48
N GLY A 43 6.76 -10.91 -4.94
CA GLY A 43 7.57 -9.69 -4.94
C GLY A 43 8.04 -9.29 -3.54
N PHE A 44 7.14 -9.33 -2.56
CA PHE A 44 7.48 -9.05 -1.16
C PHE A 44 8.50 -10.06 -0.60
N ALA A 45 8.34 -11.35 -0.92
CA ALA A 45 9.27 -12.39 -0.51
C ALA A 45 10.68 -12.18 -1.08
N ILE A 46 10.81 -11.84 -2.36
CA ILE A 46 12.10 -11.56 -3.00
C ILE A 46 12.76 -10.32 -2.38
N MET A 47 12.03 -9.22 -2.25
CA MET A 47 12.57 -7.97 -1.67
C MET A 47 12.96 -8.16 -0.20
N GLY A 48 12.14 -8.90 0.57
CA GLY A 48 12.44 -9.26 1.94
C GLY A 48 13.67 -10.16 2.07
N PHE A 49 13.82 -11.16 1.19
CA PHE A 49 14.98 -12.04 1.16
C PHE A 49 16.26 -11.26 0.86
N ILE A 50 16.26 -10.43 -0.19
CA ILE A 50 17.42 -9.57 -0.52
C ILE A 50 17.80 -8.70 0.68
N GLY A 51 16.83 -8.04 1.32
CA GLY A 51 17.08 -7.22 2.51
C GLY A 51 17.66 -8.01 3.68
N PHE A 52 17.20 -9.25 3.89
CA PHE A 52 17.72 -10.14 4.94
C PHE A 52 19.19 -10.50 4.69
N PHE A 53 19.57 -10.92 3.48
CA PHE A 53 20.96 -11.27 3.17
C PHE A 53 21.90 -10.08 3.20
N VAL A 54 21.45 -8.93 2.67
CA VAL A 54 22.22 -7.68 2.78
C VAL A 54 22.47 -7.37 4.25
N LYS A 55 21.44 -7.39 5.10
CA LYS A 55 21.60 -7.13 6.53
C LYS A 55 22.50 -8.15 7.22
N LEU A 56 22.35 -9.44 6.92
CA LEU A 56 23.19 -10.50 7.47
C LEU A 56 24.68 -10.31 7.15
N ILE A 57 25.02 -9.87 5.94
CA ILE A 57 26.42 -9.61 5.54
C ILE A 57 26.95 -8.35 6.23
N HIS A 58 26.10 -7.33 6.44
CA HIS A 58 26.52 -6.09 7.10
C HIS A 58 26.75 -6.25 8.61
N ILE A 59 26.10 -7.21 9.30
CA ILE A 59 26.32 -7.46 10.74
C ILE A 59 27.79 -7.79 11.07
N PRO A 60 28.44 -8.81 10.46
CA PRO A 60 29.84 -9.11 10.74
C PRO A 60 30.76 -8.01 10.23
N ILE A 61 30.46 -7.38 9.09
CA ILE A 61 31.25 -6.26 8.56
C ILE A 61 31.25 -5.09 9.56
N ASN A 62 30.09 -4.72 10.12
CA ASN A 62 30.00 -3.67 11.11
C ASN A 62 30.72 -4.04 12.41
N ASN A 63 30.68 -5.31 12.83
CA ASN A 63 31.42 -5.79 14.00
C ASN A 63 32.95 -5.70 13.78
N ILE A 64 33.43 -6.02 12.58
CA ILE A 64 34.86 -5.92 12.21
C ILE A 64 35.32 -4.46 12.10
N ILE A 65 34.49 -3.57 11.54
CA ILE A 65 34.85 -2.17 11.31
C ILE A 65 34.76 -1.32 12.58
N VAL A 66 33.69 -1.48 13.37
CA VAL A 66 33.46 -0.64 14.57
C VAL A 66 34.40 -1.04 15.72
N GLY A 67 34.99 -2.24 15.67
CA GLY A 67 36.09 -2.62 16.55
C GLY A 67 35.68 -2.71 18.03
N SER A 68 35.27 -3.90 18.45
CA SER A 68 35.82 -4.41 19.71
C SER A 68 37.19 -5.00 19.42
#